data_AF-A0A9N8HGG0-F1
#
_entry.id   AF-A0A9N8HGG0-F1
#
_cell.length_a   1.000
_cell.length_b   1.000
_cell.length_c   1.000
_cell.angle_alpha   90.00
_cell.angle_beta   90.00
_cell.angle_gamma   90.00
#
_symmetry.space_group_name_H-M   'P 1'
#
loop_
_entity.id
_entity.type
_entity.pdbx_description
1 polymer ?
#
loop_
_entity_poly.entity_id
_entity_poly.type
_entity_poly.pdbx_seq_one_letter_code
_entity_poly.pdbx_strand_id
1 'polypeptide(L)'
;MTSMQLAAAAKKVAVSNRPALLYKNIIKEVPRVMMIYDIMDKPVADVRKAIRNHFYKNATLKDERVINMLLETGYYHLEDTLLQHKQKNHLLNLLDGFDGNDIEVKNISRDSTVDEVFYRAF
;
A
#
# COMPACT_ATOMS: atom_id res chain seq x y z
N MET A 1 3.76 -39.52 -23.21
CA MET A 1 3.47 -39.33 -21.77
C MET A 1 4.21 -38.14 -21.13
N THR A 2 4.88 -37.27 -21.90
CA THR A 2 5.68 -36.14 -21.39
C THR A 2 4.90 -34.83 -21.19
N SER A 3 3.79 -34.63 -21.91
CA SER A 3 3.02 -33.38 -21.85
C SER A 3 2.27 -33.16 -20.52
N MET A 4 1.79 -34.22 -19.87
CA MET A 4 1.11 -34.10 -18.57
C MET A 4 2.05 -33.78 -17.41
N GLN A 5 3.33 -34.13 -17.52
CA GLN A 5 4.31 -33.85 -16.46
C GLN A 5 4.65 -32.36 -16.38
N LEU A 6 4.70 -31.66 -17.52
CA LEU A 6 4.95 -30.21 -17.56
C LEU A 6 3.77 -29.42 -16.95
N ALA A 7 2.53 -29.80 -17.28
CA ALA A 7 1.33 -29.17 -16.72
C ALA A 7 1.17 -29.46 -15.21
N ALA A 8 1.50 -30.67 -14.75
CA ALA A 8 1.52 -31.02 -13.33
C ALA A 8 2.64 -30.27 -12.57
N ALA A 9 3.81 -30.10 -13.19
CA ALA A 9 4.90 -29.27 -12.66
C ALA A 9 4.50 -27.80 -12.57
N ALA A 10 3.83 -27.24 -13.59
CA ALA A 10 3.31 -25.88 -13.59
C ALA A 10 2.21 -25.65 -12.52
N LYS A 11 1.33 -26.64 -12.28
CA LYS A 11 0.38 -26.62 -11.15
C LYS A 11 1.09 -26.78 -9.79
N LYS A 12 2.20 -27.51 -9.72
CA LYS A 12 3.09 -27.64 -8.55
C LYS A 12 4.01 -26.44 -8.35
N VAL A 13 4.13 -25.54 -9.34
CA VAL A 13 4.57 -24.17 -9.10
C VAL A 13 3.44 -23.47 -8.34
N ALA A 14 3.21 -23.93 -7.11
CA ALA A 14 2.57 -23.13 -6.08
C ALA A 14 3.22 -21.76 -6.18
N VAL A 15 2.43 -20.71 -6.44
CA VAL A 15 2.88 -19.34 -6.64
C VAL A 15 3.92 -19.04 -5.57
N SER A 16 5.22 -19.11 -5.93
CA SER A 16 6.26 -19.48 -4.95
C SER A 16 6.52 -18.37 -3.93
N ASN A 17 5.87 -17.22 -4.11
CA ASN A 17 5.80 -16.12 -3.17
C ASN A 17 4.62 -15.18 -3.56
N ARG A 18 3.42 -15.41 -3.00
CA ARG A 18 2.21 -14.59 -3.28
C ARG A 18 2.43 -13.09 -2.99
N PRO A 19 3.07 -12.69 -1.87
CA PRO A 19 3.45 -11.28 -1.65
C PRO A 19 4.36 -10.70 -2.72
N ALA A 20 5.35 -11.45 -3.19
CA ALA A 20 6.25 -10.95 -4.24
C ALA A 20 5.54 -10.75 -5.59
N LEU A 21 4.51 -11.54 -5.89
CA LEU A 21 3.68 -11.35 -7.08
C LEU A 21 2.90 -10.04 -7.01
N LEU A 22 2.23 -9.78 -5.88
CA LEU A 22 1.53 -8.52 -5.65
C LEU A 22 2.49 -7.33 -5.77
N TYR A 23 3.67 -7.40 -5.13
CA TYR A 23 4.69 -6.36 -5.23
C TYR A 23 5.10 -6.09 -6.68
N LYS A 24 5.36 -7.13 -7.48
CA LYS A 24 5.70 -6.97 -8.90
C LYS A 24 4.59 -6.29 -9.69
N ASN A 25 3.33 -6.63 -9.42
CA ASN A 25 2.19 -6.02 -10.11
C ASN A 25 2.07 -4.54 -9.75
N ILE A 26 2.21 -4.17 -8.48
CA ILE A 26 2.20 -2.77 -8.04
C ILE A 26 3.32 -1.98 -8.72
N ILE A 27 4.57 -2.48 -8.69
CA ILE A 27 5.74 -1.76 -9.23
C ILE A 27 5.63 -1.49 -10.73
N LYS A 28 4.94 -2.36 -11.49
CA LYS A 28 4.66 -2.14 -12.91
C LYS A 28 3.70 -0.99 -13.14
N GLU A 29 2.68 -0.84 -12.29
CA GLU A 29 1.67 0.21 -12.41
C GLU A 29 2.13 1.56 -11.82
N VAL A 30 3.17 1.58 -10.98
CA VAL A 30 3.67 2.82 -10.33
C VAL A 30 3.86 4.00 -11.31
N PRO A 31 4.56 3.87 -12.46
CA PRO A 31 4.75 5.01 -13.37
C PRO A 31 3.42 5.55 -13.91
N ARG A 32 2.45 4.66 -14.18
CA ARG A 32 1.13 5.02 -14.67
C ARG A 32 0.34 5.77 -13.60
N VAL A 33 0.34 5.28 -12.37
CA VAL A 33 -0.31 5.94 -11.23
C VAL A 33 0.31 7.32 -10.96
N MET A 34 1.64 7.44 -11.01
CA MET A 34 2.30 8.75 -10.83
C MET A 34 1.88 9.78 -11.87
N MET A 35 1.66 9.37 -13.12
CA MET A 35 1.15 10.26 -14.18
C MET A 35 -0.31 10.65 -13.94
N ILE A 36 -1.17 9.70 -13.56
CA ILE A 36 -2.60 9.96 -13.32
C ILE A 36 -2.80 10.96 -12.16
N TYR A 37 -2.00 10.83 -11.11
CA TYR A 37 -2.14 11.62 -9.88
C TYR A 37 -1.22 12.84 -9.81
N ASP A 38 -0.48 13.11 -10.89
CA ASP A 38 0.46 14.23 -10.99
C ASP A 38 1.45 14.28 -9.80
N ILE A 39 2.08 13.13 -9.51
CA ILE A 39 3.10 12.98 -8.46
C ILE A 39 4.47 12.95 -9.13
N MET A 40 4.79 13.99 -9.90
CA MET A 40 6.07 14.08 -10.61
C MET A 40 7.20 14.61 -9.73
N ASP A 41 6.87 15.20 -8.57
CA ASP A 41 7.84 15.81 -7.66
C ASP A 41 8.75 14.79 -6.95
N LYS A 42 8.36 13.51 -6.91
CA LYS A 42 9.12 12.44 -6.25
C LYS A 42 9.79 11.53 -7.29
N PRO A 43 11.08 11.20 -7.13
CA PRO A 43 11.73 10.21 -7.97
C PRO A 43 11.02 8.85 -7.91
N VAL A 44 10.88 8.19 -9.06
CA VAL A 44 10.26 6.84 -9.15
C VAL A 44 10.98 5.83 -8.25
N ALA A 45 12.30 5.98 -8.06
CA ALA A 45 13.09 5.13 -7.17
C ALA A 45 12.64 5.26 -5.70
N ASP A 46 12.34 6.47 -5.24
CA ASP A 46 11.90 6.74 -3.87
C ASP A 46 10.49 6.20 -3.63
N VAL A 47 9.60 6.36 -4.61
CA VAL A 47 8.25 5.77 -4.58
C VAL A 47 8.32 4.25 -4.47
N ARG A 48 9.17 3.60 -5.28
CA ARG A 48 9.38 2.14 -5.21
C ARG A 48 9.98 1.71 -3.87
N LYS A 49 10.87 2.52 -3.28
CA LYS A 49 11.45 2.28 -1.96
C LYS A 49 10.40 2.41 -0.85
N ALA A 50 9.52 3.41 -0.91
CA ALA A 50 8.43 3.59 0.04
C ALA A 50 7.46 2.39 0.01
N ILE A 51 7.05 1.96 -1.19
CA ILE A 51 6.21 0.75 -1.37
C ILE A 51 6.93 -0.47 -0.79
N ARG A 52 8.22 -0.64 -1.09
CA ARG A 52 9.02 -1.73 -0.52
C ARG A 52 8.96 -1.69 1.01
N ASN A 53 9.20 -0.53 1.64
CA ASN A 53 9.17 -0.38 3.09
C ASN A 53 7.81 -0.83 3.68
N HIS A 54 6.69 -0.48 3.05
CA HIS A 54 5.36 -0.94 3.47
C HIS A 54 5.20 -2.45 3.48
N PHE A 55 5.75 -3.16 2.48
CA PHE A 55 5.76 -4.62 2.49
C PHE A 55 6.62 -5.18 3.63
N TYR A 56 7.76 -4.54 3.94
CA TYR A 56 8.64 -4.99 5.02
C TYR A 56 8.11 -4.65 6.43
N LYS A 57 7.24 -3.65 6.60
CA LYS A 57 6.54 -3.38 7.88
C LYS A 57 5.81 -4.64 8.39
N ASN A 58 5.26 -5.42 7.47
CA ASN A 58 4.50 -6.63 7.76
C ASN A 58 5.32 -7.93 7.68
N ALA A 59 6.65 -7.85 7.56
CA ALA A 59 7.52 -9.03 7.38
C ALA A 59 7.59 -9.96 8.60
N THR A 60 7.22 -9.48 9.79
CA THR A 60 7.23 -10.27 11.03
C THR A 60 6.01 -11.19 11.17
N LEU A 61 4.97 -10.99 10.35
CA LEU A 61 3.74 -11.76 10.39
C LEU A 61 3.97 -13.19 9.91
N LYS A 62 3.51 -14.16 10.69
CA LYS A 62 3.64 -15.60 10.40
C LYS A 62 2.31 -16.30 10.13
N ASP A 63 1.20 -15.71 10.59
CA ASP A 63 -0.14 -16.30 10.40
C ASP A 63 -0.58 -16.17 8.93
N GLU A 64 -0.77 -17.31 8.29
CA GLU A 64 -1.17 -17.41 6.90
C GLU A 64 -2.54 -16.74 6.62
N ARG A 65 -3.47 -16.77 7.57
CA ARG A 65 -4.79 -16.14 7.40
C ARG A 65 -4.69 -14.63 7.31
N VAL A 66 -3.88 -14.04 8.20
CA VAL A 66 -3.60 -12.60 8.21
C VAL A 66 -2.86 -12.20 6.94
N ILE A 67 -1.88 -13.00 6.53
CA ILE A 67 -1.15 -12.77 5.27
C ILE A 67 -2.11 -12.79 4.07
N ASN A 68 -3.00 -13.78 3.98
CA ASN A 68 -3.97 -13.87 2.89
C ASN A 68 -4.93 -12.66 2.88
N MET A 69 -5.45 -12.27 4.03
CA MET A 69 -6.29 -11.08 4.16
C MET A 69 -5.55 -9.82 3.72
N LEU A 70 -4.30 -9.62 4.16
CA LEU A 70 -3.47 -8.47 3.75
C LEU A 70 -3.20 -8.46 2.25
N LEU A 71 -3.01 -9.62 1.64
CA LEU A 71 -2.83 -9.73 0.20
C LEU A 71 -4.11 -9.33 -0.55
N GLU A 72 -5.27 -9.81 -0.12
CA GLU A 72 -6.57 -9.43 -0.70
C GLU A 72 -6.82 -7.92 -0.58
N THR A 73 -6.60 -7.33 0.60
CA THR A 73 -6.67 -5.89 0.81
C THR A 73 -5.68 -5.12 -0.07
N GLY A 74 -4.47 -5.66 -0.27
CA GLY A 74 -3.47 -5.07 -1.15
C GLY A 74 -3.89 -5.04 -2.62
N TYR A 75 -4.53 -6.12 -3.11
CA TYR A 75 -5.11 -6.15 -4.46
C TYR A 75 -6.27 -5.18 -4.60
N TYR A 76 -7.16 -5.11 -3.60
CA TYR A 76 -8.26 -4.16 -3.55
C TYR A 76 -7.75 -2.70 -3.63
N HIS A 77 -6.73 -2.35 -2.85
CA HIS A 77 -6.13 -1.01 -2.90
C HIS A 77 -5.45 -0.69 -4.24
N LEU A 78 -4.84 -1.68 -4.88
CA LEU A 78 -4.30 -1.50 -6.23
C LEU A 78 -5.43 -1.17 -7.22
N GLU A 79 -6.52 -1.91 -7.17
CA GLU A 79 -7.69 -1.69 -8.03
C GLU A 79 -8.32 -0.31 -7.78
N ASP A 80 -8.57 0.07 -6.53
CA ASP A 80 -9.07 1.40 -6.17
C ASP A 80 -8.19 2.54 -6.70
N THR A 81 -6.86 2.34 -6.67
CA THR A 81 -5.90 3.35 -7.15
C THR A 81 -5.93 3.43 -8.68
N LEU A 82 -6.09 2.29 -9.37
CA LEU A 82 -6.18 2.25 -10.83
C LEU A 82 -7.51 2.83 -11.35
N LEU A 83 -8.60 2.59 -10.61
CA LEU A 83 -9.95 3.12 -10.90
C LEU A 83 -10.12 4.59 -10.46
N GLN A 84 -9.08 5.20 -9.88
CA GLN A 84 -9.10 6.59 -9.43
C GLN A 84 -10.13 6.88 -8.33
N HIS A 85 -10.51 5.86 -7.54
CA HIS A 85 -11.39 6.05 -6.39
C HIS A 85 -10.68 6.78 -5.25
N LYS A 86 -9.35 6.63 -5.14
CA LYS A 86 -8.53 7.38 -4.18
C LYS A 86 -8.16 8.75 -4.72
N GLN A 87 -8.01 9.74 -3.83
CA GLN A 87 -7.48 11.08 -4.18
C GLN A 87 -5.96 11.14 -4.01
N LYS A 88 -5.31 12.14 -4.65
CA LYS A 88 -3.85 12.39 -4.57
C LYS A 88 -3.30 12.40 -3.15
N ASN A 89 -3.98 13.05 -2.21
CA ASN A 89 -3.55 13.14 -0.81
C ASN A 89 -3.40 11.76 -0.14
N HIS A 90 -4.26 10.79 -0.46
CA HIS A 90 -4.16 9.44 0.10
C HIS A 90 -2.87 8.74 -0.33
N LEU A 91 -2.43 8.97 -1.58
CA LEU A 91 -1.17 8.42 -2.09
C LEU A 91 0.03 9.13 -1.49
N LEU A 92 -0.02 10.46 -1.35
CA LEU A 92 1.06 11.23 -0.72
C LEU A 92 1.28 10.76 0.72
N ASN A 93 0.21 10.65 1.51
CA ASN A 93 0.28 10.16 2.89
C ASN A 93 0.88 8.74 2.95
N LEU A 94 0.48 7.86 2.02
CA LEU A 94 1.05 6.51 1.92
C LEU A 94 2.56 6.56 1.62
N LEU A 95 3.00 7.41 0.68
CA LEU A 95 4.40 7.50 0.27
C LEU A 95 5.29 8.12 1.34
N ASP A 96 4.77 9.09 2.07
CA ASP A 96 5.48 9.75 3.17
C ASP A 96 5.49 8.89 4.44
N GLY A 97 4.74 7.77 4.46
CA GLY A 97 4.72 6.83 5.56
C GLY A 97 3.85 7.26 6.73
N PHE A 98 2.93 8.21 6.51
CA PHE A 98 1.93 8.60 7.49
C PHE A 98 0.93 7.47 7.69
N ASP A 99 1.12 6.71 8.76
CA ASP A 99 0.24 5.59 9.13
C ASP A 99 -0.96 6.06 9.96
N GLY A 100 -1.51 7.26 9.73
CA GLY A 100 -2.69 7.81 10.43
C GLY A 100 -2.59 8.01 11.95
N ASN A 101 -1.64 7.35 12.61
CA ASN A 101 -1.34 7.39 14.04
C ASN A 101 -0.46 8.60 14.40
N ASP A 102 0.25 9.15 13.40
CA ASP A 102 1.10 10.35 13.53
C ASP A 102 0.32 11.65 13.25
N ILE A 103 -0.94 11.52 12.84
CA ILE A 103 -1.87 12.62 13.08
C ILE A 103 -2.05 12.56 14.59
N GLU A 104 -1.34 13.43 15.32
CA GLU A 104 -1.91 14.02 16.52
C GLU A 104 -3.26 14.60 16.06
N VAL A 105 -4.27 13.74 15.93
CA VAL A 105 -5.66 14.16 16.02
C VAL A 105 -5.59 14.92 17.30
N LYS A 106 -5.71 16.25 17.20
CA LYS A 106 -5.60 17.15 18.33
C LYS A 106 -6.72 16.74 19.28
N ASN A 107 -6.50 15.68 20.04
CA ASN A 107 -7.48 15.09 20.91
C ASN A 107 -7.66 16.18 21.94
N ILE A 108 -8.89 16.65 22.09
CA ILE A 108 -9.21 17.63 23.13
C ILE A 108 -8.89 16.90 24.43
N SER A 109 -7.70 17.17 24.95
CA SER A 109 -7.35 16.77 26.29
C SER A 109 -8.10 17.70 27.23
N ARG A 110 -8.26 17.28 28.47
CA ARG A 110 -8.83 18.12 29.52
C ARG A 110 -8.02 19.43 29.72
N ASP A 111 -6.78 19.43 29.23
CA ASP A 111 -5.82 20.54 29.30
C ASP A 111 -5.72 21.38 28.01
N SER A 112 -6.55 21.12 26.98
CA SER A 112 -6.52 21.91 25.73
C SER A 112 -6.99 23.35 25.98
N THR A 113 -6.28 24.33 25.41
CA THR A 113 -6.62 25.75 25.57
C THR A 113 -7.83 26.14 24.73
N VAL A 114 -8.57 27.17 25.18
CA VAL A 114 -9.78 27.67 24.50
C VAL A 114 -9.47 28.08 23.05
N ASP A 115 -8.31 28.69 22.82
CA ASP A 115 -7.89 29.14 21.50
C ASP A 115 -7.66 27.97 20.53
N GLU A 116 -7.06 26.87 20.99
CA GLU A 116 -6.88 25.64 20.20
C GLU A 116 -8.20 24.96 19.77
N VAL A 117 -9.27 25.22 20.51
CA VAL A 117 -10.63 24.79 20.16
C VAL A 117 -11.23 25.71 19.10
N PHE A 118 -11.07 27.02 19.25
CA PHE A 118 -11.61 28.02 18.31
C PHE A 118 -10.93 28.01 16.94
N TYR A 119 -9.61 27.79 16.88
CA TYR A 119 -8.87 27.70 15.61
C TYR A 119 -9.23 26.48 14.73
N ARG A 120 -10.17 25.61 15.16
CA ARG A 120 -10.67 24.49 14.36
C ARG A 120 -11.99 24.77 13.64
N ALA A 121 -12.69 25.84 14.00
CA ALA A 121 -14.01 26.16 13.46
C ALA A 121 -13.96 26.91 12.11
N PHE A 122 -12.77 27.16 11.59
CA PHE A 122 -12.52 27.87 10.33
C PHE A 122 -11.56 27.10 9.44
#